data_AF-A0A1H4C8K0-F1
#
_entry.id   AF-A0A1H4C8K0-F1
#
_cell.length_a   1.000
_cell.length_b   1.000
_cell.length_c   1.000
_cell.angle_alpha   90.00
_cell.angle_beta   90.00
_cell.angle_gamma   90.00
#
_symmetry.space_group_name_H-M   'P 1'
#
loop_
_entity.id
_entity.type
_entity.pdbx_description
1 polymer ?
#
loop_
_entity_poly.entity_id
_entity_poly.type
_entity_poly.pdbx_seq_one_letter_code
_entity_poly.pdbx_strand_id
1 'polypeptide(L)'
;MKKILYSLLFCISLISCNEGGSKDKLVSKVRSDINVELQKRASSNGISLSINSFDLMHKNGKEYSGVLKTIEGGQEYTYQVDVTADEHSYMWKIVE
;
A
#
# COMPACT_ATOMS: atom_id res chain seq x y z
N MET A 1 -11.77 -22.02 13.53
CA MET A 1 -11.38 -21.03 12.51
C MET A 1 -10.20 -20.23 13.07
N LYS A 2 -8.98 -20.51 12.59
CA LYS A 2 -7.74 -19.90 13.10
C LYS A 2 -7.73 -18.43 12.69
N LYS A 3 -7.89 -17.52 13.64
CA LYS A 3 -7.57 -16.09 13.47
C LYS A 3 -6.06 -16.00 13.42
N ILE A 4 -5.49 -15.95 12.21
CA ILE A 4 -4.06 -15.72 12.08
C ILE A 4 -3.88 -14.21 12.15
N LEU A 5 -3.57 -13.74 13.36
CA LEU A 5 -3.33 -12.34 13.69
C LEU A 5 -1.98 -11.95 13.07
N TYR A 6 -1.97 -11.48 11.83
CA TYR A 6 -0.76 -10.99 11.17
C TYR A 6 -0.56 -9.50 11.48
N SER A 7 0.25 -9.23 12.50
CA SER A 7 0.75 -7.87 12.78
C SER A 7 1.66 -7.42 11.64
N LEU A 8 1.13 -6.59 10.73
CA LEU A 8 1.84 -6.15 9.53
C LEU A 8 2.81 -5.00 9.83
N LEU A 9 4.02 -5.12 9.28
CA LEU A 9 5.20 -4.28 9.44
C LEU A 9 4.95 -2.81 9.07
N PHE A 10 5.45 -1.89 9.90
CA PHE A 10 5.33 -0.43 9.76
C PHE A 10 6.54 0.12 8.98
N CYS A 11 6.38 0.52 7.71
CA CYS A 11 7.46 1.12 6.90
C CYS A 11 7.38 2.65 6.87
N ILE A 12 8.49 3.33 7.20
CA ILE A 12 8.64 4.79 7.13
C ILE A 12 9.51 5.12 5.92
N SER A 13 8.95 5.89 4.98
CA SER A 13 9.66 6.33 3.78
C SER A 13 9.83 7.86 3.80
N LEU A 14 11.07 8.35 3.76
CA LEU A 14 11.42 9.78 3.79
C LEU A 14 11.39 10.39 2.37
N ILE A 15 10.83 11.59 2.21
CA ILE A 15 10.71 12.35 0.95
C ILE A 15 11.15 13.80 1.15
N SER A 16 11.95 14.33 0.20
CA SER A 16 12.22 15.76 0.01
C SER A 16 11.14 16.39 -0.90
N CYS A 17 10.60 17.53 -0.47
CA CYS A 17 9.35 18.14 -0.94
C CYS A 17 9.55 19.05 -2.18
N ASN A 18 8.63 18.99 -3.15
CA ASN A 18 8.44 20.03 -4.18
C ASN A 18 6.93 20.08 -4.52
N GLU A 19 6.33 21.25 -4.35
CA GLU A 19 4.89 21.50 -4.20
C GLU A 19 4.14 21.45 -5.54
N GLY A 20 2.99 20.76 -5.60
CA GLY A 20 2.07 20.76 -6.75
C GLY A 20 1.70 19.40 -7.34
N GLY A 21 2.48 18.34 -7.08
CA GLY A 21 2.24 16.96 -7.55
C GLY A 21 2.08 15.93 -6.42
N SER A 22 1.76 16.38 -5.21
CA SER A 22 1.95 15.62 -3.96
C SER A 22 1.13 14.33 -3.90
N LYS A 23 -0.15 14.36 -4.31
CA LYS A 23 -1.04 13.19 -4.19
C LYS A 23 -0.69 12.08 -5.18
N ASP A 24 -0.54 12.37 -6.47
CA ASP A 24 -0.22 11.34 -7.47
C ASP A 24 1.17 10.73 -7.23
N LYS A 25 2.11 11.56 -6.74
CA LYS A 25 3.41 11.10 -6.27
C LYS A 25 3.27 10.18 -5.06
N LEU A 26 2.41 10.51 -4.09
CA LEU A 26 2.13 9.66 -2.93
C LEU A 26 1.50 8.33 -3.35
N VAL A 27 0.49 8.35 -4.23
CA VAL A 27 -0.15 7.15 -4.81
C VAL A 27 0.90 6.24 -5.43
N SER A 28 1.75 6.80 -6.29
CA SER A 28 2.78 6.04 -7.01
C SER A 28 3.79 5.41 -6.05
N LYS A 29 4.21 6.15 -5.03
CA LYS A 29 5.17 5.68 -4.02
C LYS A 29 4.61 4.57 -3.14
N VAL A 30 3.43 4.79 -2.57
CA VAL A 30 2.77 3.77 -1.73
C VAL A 30 2.49 2.51 -2.55
N ARG A 31 2.01 2.64 -3.80
CA ARG A 31 1.81 1.49 -4.70
C ARG A 31 3.12 0.73 -4.94
N SER A 32 4.21 1.44 -5.18
CA SER A 32 5.53 0.83 -5.43
C SER A 32 6.02 0.05 -4.21
N ASP A 33 5.92 0.64 -3.01
CA ASP A 33 6.36 0.00 -1.77
C ASP A 33 5.53 -1.26 -1.48
N ILE A 34 4.20 -1.16 -1.61
CA ILE A 34 3.30 -2.31 -1.47
C ILE A 34 3.65 -3.39 -2.48
N ASN A 35 3.91 -3.03 -3.73
CA ASN A 35 4.29 -3.99 -4.76
C ASN A 35 5.57 -4.75 -4.37
N VAL A 36 6.60 -4.06 -3.88
CA VAL A 36 7.84 -4.72 -3.44
C VAL A 36 7.56 -5.75 -2.35
N GLU A 37 6.80 -5.37 -1.31
CA GLU A 37 6.49 -6.27 -0.20
C GLU A 37 5.61 -7.46 -0.62
N LEU A 38 4.57 -7.21 -1.43
CA LEU A 38 3.68 -8.25 -1.91
C LEU A 38 4.37 -9.19 -2.91
N GLN A 39 5.23 -8.69 -3.81
CA GLN A 39 6.00 -9.52 -4.73
C GLN A 39 6.99 -10.44 -4.01
N LYS A 40 7.63 -9.94 -2.95
CA LYS A 40 8.48 -10.76 -2.07
C LYS A 40 7.68 -11.91 -1.46
N ARG A 41 6.49 -11.62 -0.92
CA ARG A 41 5.59 -12.64 -0.35
C ARG A 41 5.12 -13.65 -1.40
N ALA A 42 4.67 -13.18 -2.56
CA ALA A 42 4.20 -14.02 -3.66
C ALA A 42 5.30 -14.97 -4.14
N SER A 43 6.51 -14.44 -4.34
CA SER A 43 7.68 -15.23 -4.75
C SER A 43 8.04 -16.30 -3.71
N SER A 44 8.01 -15.97 -2.42
CA SER A 44 8.24 -16.96 -1.35
C SER A 44 7.19 -18.05 -1.27
N ASN A 45 5.96 -17.76 -1.72
CA ASN A 45 4.86 -18.72 -1.76
C ASN A 45 4.71 -19.44 -3.12
N GLY A 46 5.57 -19.12 -4.10
CA GLY A 46 5.51 -19.72 -5.44
C GLY A 46 4.27 -19.35 -6.25
N ILE A 47 3.65 -18.20 -5.98
CA ILE A 47 2.47 -17.71 -6.71
C ILE A 47 2.81 -16.48 -7.55
N SER A 48 2.05 -16.27 -8.63
CA SER A 48 2.09 -15.01 -9.39
C SER A 48 1.31 -13.92 -8.66
N LEU A 49 1.77 -12.67 -8.79
CA LEU A 49 1.09 -11.50 -8.26
C LEU A 49 1.14 -10.32 -9.25
N SER A 50 -0.01 -9.69 -9.49
CA SER A 50 -0.11 -8.43 -10.20
C SER A 50 -1.04 -7.46 -9.49
N ILE A 51 -0.64 -6.20 -9.38
CA ILE A 51 -1.52 -5.13 -8.88
C ILE A 51 -2.35 -4.59 -10.04
N ASN A 52 -3.66 -4.79 -9.97
CA ASN A 52 -4.61 -4.26 -10.95
C ASN A 52 -4.80 -2.75 -10.78
N SER A 53 -5.16 -2.32 -9.57
CA SER A 53 -5.39 -0.90 -9.25
C SER A 53 -4.97 -0.57 -7.82
N PHE A 54 -4.63 0.70 -7.62
CA PHE A 54 -4.45 1.28 -6.30
C PHE A 54 -5.01 2.70 -6.33
N ASP A 55 -6.09 2.92 -5.60
CA ASP A 55 -6.80 4.20 -5.53
C ASP A 55 -6.63 4.78 -4.13
N LEU A 56 -6.18 6.04 -4.03
CA LEU A 56 -5.98 6.72 -2.75
C LEU A 56 -6.92 7.92 -2.62
N MET A 57 -7.69 7.94 -1.54
CA MET A 57 -8.63 9.00 -1.19
C MET A 57 -8.14 9.73 0.04
N HIS A 58 -8.10 11.06 -0.01
CA HIS A 58 -7.80 11.89 1.16
C HIS A 58 -8.98 11.82 2.13
N LYS A 59 -8.71 11.57 3.42
CA LYS A 59 -9.72 11.52 4.48
C LYS A 59 -9.78 12.87 5.20
N ASN A 60 -8.77 13.14 6.02
CA ASN A 60 -8.64 14.37 6.78
C ASN A 60 -7.18 14.57 7.21
N GLY A 61 -6.73 15.82 7.34
CA GLY A 61 -5.37 16.14 7.75
C GLY A 61 -4.33 15.39 6.92
N LYS A 62 -3.54 14.56 7.59
CA LYS A 62 -2.46 13.74 7.01
C LYS A 62 -2.91 12.33 6.58
N GLU A 63 -4.18 12.00 6.72
CA GLU A 63 -4.70 10.63 6.56
C GLU A 63 -5.37 10.41 5.20
N TYR A 64 -5.16 9.22 4.67
CA TYR A 64 -5.71 8.75 3.40
C TYR A 64 -6.19 7.30 3.54
N SER A 65 -7.22 6.97 2.76
CA SER A 65 -7.74 5.60 2.58
C SER A 65 -7.41 5.12 1.18
N GLY A 66 -6.76 3.98 1.09
CA GLY A 66 -6.42 3.31 -0.15
C GLY A 66 -7.26 2.07 -0.38
N VAL A 67 -7.61 1.80 -1.63
CA VAL A 67 -8.16 0.52 -2.07
C VAL A 67 -7.17 -0.09 -3.06
N LEU A 68 -6.63 -1.25 -2.70
CA LEU A 68 -5.68 -2.00 -3.51
C LEU A 68 -6.37 -3.25 -4.07
N LYS A 69 -6.32 -3.45 -5.38
CA LYS A 69 -6.81 -4.66 -6.04
C LYS A 69 -5.65 -5.43 -6.66
N THR A 70 -5.56 -6.72 -6.36
CA THR A 70 -4.51 -7.61 -6.88
C THR A 70 -5.12 -8.84 -7.53
N ILE A 71 -4.34 -9.48 -8.39
CA ILE A 71 -4.54 -10.87 -8.82
C ILE A 71 -3.38 -11.67 -8.24
N GLU A 72 -3.68 -12.67 -7.41
CA GLU A 72 -2.70 -13.53 -6.75
C GLU A 72 -3.05 -14.98 -7.04
N GLY A 73 -2.14 -15.72 -7.68
CA GLY A 73 -2.40 -17.10 -8.10
C GLY A 73 -3.63 -17.26 -9.01
N GLY A 74 -4.02 -16.21 -9.73
CA GLY A 74 -5.20 -16.17 -10.59
C GLY A 74 -6.51 -15.80 -9.89
N GLN A 75 -6.49 -15.46 -8.60
CA GLN A 75 -7.66 -15.01 -7.84
C GLN A 75 -7.57 -13.51 -7.54
N GLU A 76 -8.71 -12.81 -7.59
CA GLU A 76 -8.78 -11.38 -7.25
C GLU A 76 -8.87 -11.17 -5.73
N TYR A 77 -8.06 -10.25 -5.22
CA TYR A 77 -8.12 -9.80 -3.84
C TYR A 77 -8.28 -8.28 -3.80
N THR A 78 -9.01 -7.81 -2.78
CA THR A 78 -9.16 -6.37 -2.50
C THR A 78 -8.74 -6.11 -1.07
N TYR A 79 -7.83 -5.16 -0.89
CA TYR A 79 -7.30 -4.74 0.40
C TYR A 79 -7.65 -3.29 0.67
N GLN A 80 -7.93 -2.98 1.93
CA GLN A 80 -7.93 -1.61 2.42
C GLN A 80 -6.50 -1.24 2.83
N VAL A 81 -6.10 -0.01 2.55
CA VAL A 81 -4.78 0.50 2.90
C VAL A 81 -4.95 1.81 3.65
N ASP A 82 -4.49 1.88 4.89
CA ASP A 82 -4.39 3.18 5.57
C ASP A 82 -3.04 3.79 5.23
N VAL A 83 -3.05 5.07 4.86
CA VAL A 83 -1.82 5.84 4.58
C VAL A 83 -1.85 7.13 5.42
N THR A 84 -0.76 7.39 6.11
CA THR A 84 -0.52 8.68 6.78
C THR A 84 0.68 9.32 6.12
N ALA A 85 0.53 10.55 5.62
CA ALA A 85 1.58 11.25 4.91
C ALA A 85 1.66 12.72 5.33
N ASP A 86 2.88 13.21 5.44
CA ASP A 86 3.17 14.63 5.56
C ASP A 86 4.16 15.09 4.48
N GLU A 87 4.64 16.32 4.62
CA GLU A 87 5.55 16.94 3.65
C GLU A 87 6.88 16.19 3.51
N HIS A 88 7.28 15.44 4.53
CA HIS A 88 8.61 14.83 4.62
C HIS A 88 8.58 13.31 4.59
N SER A 89 7.45 12.68 4.87
CA SER A 89 7.40 11.24 5.04
C SER A 89 6.01 10.67 4.83
N TYR A 90 5.95 9.36 4.61
CA TYR A 90 4.70 8.62 4.64
C TYR A 90 4.87 7.25 5.28
N MET A 91 3.74 6.75 5.74
CA MET A 91 3.54 5.45 6.33
C MET A 91 2.32 4.81 5.70
N TRP A 92 2.35 3.49 5.52
CA TRP A 92 1.21 2.75 5.01
C TRP A 92 1.07 1.40 5.73
N LYS A 93 -0.16 0.90 5.80
CA LYS A 93 -0.48 -0.45 6.27
C LYS A 93 -1.67 -1.01 5.49
N ILE A 94 -1.62 -2.30 5.15
CA ILE A 94 -2.81 -3.02 4.72
C ILE A 94 -3.64 -3.32 5.97
N VAL A 95 -4.93 -2.97 5.94
CA VAL A 95 -5.89 -3.22 7.02
C VAL A 95 -6.81 -4.38 6.59
N GLU A 96 -6.86 -5.41 7.43
CA GLU A 96 -7.75 -6.58 7.32
C GLU A 96 -9.17 -6.26 7.77
#